data_AF-A0AAE3QK56-F1
#
_entry.id   AF-A0AAE3QK56-F1
#
_cell.length_a   1.000
_cell.length_b   1.000
_cell.length_c   1.000
_cell.angle_alpha   90.00
_cell.angle_beta   90.00
_cell.angle_gamma   90.00
#
_symmetry.space_group_name_H-M   'P 1'
#
loop_
_entity.id
_entity.type
_entity.pdbx_description
1 polymer ?
#
loop_
_entity_poly.entity_id
_entity_poly.type
_entity_poly.pdbx_seq_one_letter_code
_entity_poly.pdbx_strand_id
1 'polypeptide(L)'
;MQHIAHEYQSGIDAYTQDIFLAHIELVLTYCEQFYQRQFITRKLANHQLLNRLEELLTAYFKSDDLSNKGMPSIQYISEQLHISPNYLSRLLKTLTGQSTKQFVHDKLMDLAKEKLSTTNQTVNEIAYALGFEHPQSFSKLFKSKTKLSPLEFRHSFH
;
A
#
# COMPACT_ATOMS: atom_id res chain seq x y z
N MET A 1 14.58 -21.04 -30.86
CA MET A 1 14.26 -20.51 -32.21
C MET A 1 15.10 -21.15 -33.31
N GLN A 2 16.42 -21.33 -33.15
CA GLN A 2 17.25 -21.98 -34.19
C GLN A 2 16.88 -23.45 -34.47
N HIS A 3 16.46 -24.21 -33.44
CA HIS A 3 16.01 -25.60 -33.61
C HIS A 3 14.65 -25.74 -34.35
N ILE A 4 13.72 -24.82 -34.12
CA ILE A 4 12.40 -24.81 -34.81
C ILE A 4 12.57 -24.56 -36.31
N ALA A 5 13.50 -23.69 -36.70
CA ALA A 5 13.81 -23.42 -38.11
C ALA A 5 14.50 -24.61 -38.81
N HIS A 6 15.24 -25.42 -38.06
CA HIS A 6 15.94 -26.60 -38.57
C HIS A 6 14.99 -27.79 -38.77
N GLU A 7 14.05 -28.00 -37.84
CA GLU A 7 13.00 -29.03 -37.94
C GLU A 7 12.01 -28.73 -39.08
N TYR A 8 11.70 -27.45 -39.35
CA TYR A 8 10.86 -27.06 -40.49
C TYR A 8 11.47 -27.38 -41.86
N GLN A 9 12.81 -27.47 -41.94
CA GLN A 9 13.53 -27.83 -43.18
C GLN A 9 13.74 -29.34 -43.34
N SER A 10 13.50 -30.12 -42.29
CA SER A 10 13.59 -31.58 -42.31
C SER A 10 12.21 -32.16 -42.63
N GLY A 11 12.16 -33.17 -43.50
CA GLY A 11 10.89 -33.74 -43.98
C GLY A 11 10.02 -34.24 -42.84
N ILE A 12 8.70 -34.00 -42.93
CA ILE A 12 7.68 -34.37 -41.94
C ILE A 12 7.76 -35.88 -41.67
N ASP A 13 8.39 -36.26 -40.58
CA ASP A 13 8.45 -37.63 -40.08
C ASP A 13 7.42 -37.83 -38.95
N ALA A 14 7.27 -39.08 -38.49
CA ALA A 14 6.28 -39.43 -37.48
C ALA A 14 6.49 -38.74 -36.11
N TYR A 15 7.66 -38.12 -35.87
CA TYR A 15 8.04 -37.50 -34.60
C TYR A 15 7.99 -35.97 -34.65
N THR A 16 7.88 -35.40 -35.85
CA THR A 16 7.87 -33.94 -36.07
C THR A 16 6.73 -33.27 -35.29
N GLN A 17 5.55 -33.91 -35.22
CA GLN A 17 4.42 -33.41 -34.44
C GLN A 17 4.71 -33.39 -32.93
N ASP A 18 5.34 -34.44 -32.39
CA ASP A 18 5.71 -34.52 -30.98
C ASP A 18 6.78 -33.48 -30.62
N ILE A 19 7.72 -33.24 -31.54
CA ILE A 19 8.73 -32.19 -31.41
C ILE A 19 8.08 -30.80 -31.39
N PHE A 20 7.11 -30.52 -32.26
CA PHE A 20 6.39 -29.25 -32.25
C PHE A 20 5.57 -29.07 -30.97
N LEU A 21 4.90 -30.12 -30.48
CA LEU A 21 4.17 -30.09 -29.21
C LEU A 21 5.10 -29.77 -28.04
N ALA A 22 6.24 -30.45 -27.94
CA ALA A 22 7.23 -30.18 -26.89
C ALA A 22 7.78 -28.74 -26.95
N HIS A 23 7.98 -28.19 -28.16
CA HIS A 23 8.41 -26.79 -28.32
C HIS A 23 7.32 -25.80 -27.90
N ILE A 24 6.05 -26.07 -28.23
CA ILE A 24 4.92 -25.23 -27.82
C ILE A 24 4.78 -25.27 -26.29
N GLU A 25 4.86 -26.45 -25.67
CA GLU A 25 4.83 -26.60 -24.21
C GLU A 25 5.98 -25.83 -23.53
N LEU A 26 7.18 -25.88 -24.10
CA LEU A 26 8.32 -25.14 -23.58
C LEU A 26 8.11 -23.63 -23.65
N VAL A 27 7.57 -23.12 -24.77
CA VAL A 27 7.26 -21.69 -24.93
C VAL A 27 6.16 -21.27 -23.94
N LEU A 28 5.10 -22.07 -23.79
CA LEU A 28 4.02 -21.80 -22.84
C LEU A 28 4.55 -21.76 -21.40
N THR A 29 5.43 -22.68 -21.05
CA THR A 29 6.10 -22.72 -19.74
C THR A 29 6.94 -21.47 -19.49
N TYR A 30 7.69 -20.99 -20.49
CA TYR A 30 8.47 -19.75 -20.35
C TYR A 30 7.59 -18.52 -20.22
N CYS A 31 6.47 -18.45 -20.95
CA CYS A 31 5.48 -17.39 -20.80
C CYS A 31 4.89 -17.36 -19.38
N GLU A 32 4.55 -18.54 -18.83
CA GLU A 32 4.03 -18.66 -17.48
C GLU A 32 5.06 -18.25 -16.42
N GLN A 33 6.31 -18.73 -16.54
CA GLN A 33 7.38 -18.32 -15.63
C GLN A 33 7.65 -16.81 -15.68
N PHE A 34 7.65 -16.20 -16.87
CA PHE A 34 7.82 -14.76 -17.01
C PHE A 34 6.67 -13.98 -16.35
N TYR A 35 5.43 -14.41 -16.57
CA TYR A 35 4.25 -13.85 -15.92
C TYR A 35 4.36 -13.94 -14.38
N GLN A 36 4.74 -15.10 -13.84
CA GLN A 36 4.92 -15.30 -12.40
C GLN A 36 6.02 -14.40 -11.81
N ARG A 37 7.15 -14.22 -12.51
CA ARG A 37 8.24 -13.32 -12.08
C ARG A 37 7.80 -11.86 -11.99
N GLN A 38 6.82 -11.43 -12.79
CA GLN A 38 6.23 -10.09 -12.64
C GLN A 38 5.54 -9.92 -11.29
N PHE A 39 4.93 -10.96 -10.71
CA PHE A 39 4.30 -10.87 -9.39
C PHE A 39 5.33 -10.78 -8.26
N ILE A 40 6.47 -11.49 -8.38
CA ILE A 40 7.57 -11.40 -7.41
C ILE A 40 8.16 -10.00 -7.41
N THR A 41 8.47 -9.46 -8.60
CA THR A 41 9.03 -8.11 -8.75
C THR A 41 8.04 -7.04 -8.33
N ARG A 42 6.76 -7.19 -8.69
CA ARG A 42 5.69 -6.30 -8.25
C ARG A 42 5.50 -6.37 -6.74
N LYS A 43 5.59 -7.54 -6.09
CA LYS A 43 5.48 -7.64 -4.64
C LYS A 43 6.58 -6.84 -3.95
N LEU A 44 7.83 -6.95 -4.41
CA LEU A 44 8.94 -6.14 -3.88
C LEU A 44 8.74 -4.64 -4.12
N ALA A 45 8.42 -4.23 -5.35
CA ALA A 45 8.17 -2.83 -5.69
C ALA A 45 6.96 -2.25 -4.94
N ASN A 46 5.90 -3.05 -4.78
CA ASN A 46 4.70 -2.68 -4.03
C ASN A 46 4.99 -2.50 -2.54
N HIS A 47 5.83 -3.36 -1.93
CA HIS A 47 6.28 -3.18 -0.56
C HIS A 47 7.17 -1.95 -0.39
N GLN A 48 8.09 -1.69 -1.34
CA GLN A 48 8.89 -0.46 -1.34
C GLN A 48 8.02 0.79 -1.47
N LEU A 49 7.00 0.76 -2.32
CA LEU A 49 6.06 1.87 -2.48
C LEU A 49 5.20 2.08 -1.24
N LEU A 50 4.80 0.99 -0.55
CA LEU A 50 4.11 1.07 0.74
C LEU A 50 5.01 1.73 1.80
N ASN A 51 6.29 1.35 1.88
CA ASN A 51 7.23 1.99 2.81
C ASN A 51 7.38 3.49 2.52
N ARG A 52 7.53 3.88 1.26
CA ARG A 52 7.58 5.30 0.85
C ARG A 52 6.30 6.06 1.19
N LEU A 53 5.14 5.41 1.06
CA LEU A 53 3.87 5.98 1.50
C LEU A 53 3.86 6.21 3.01
N GLU A 54 4.34 5.26 3.80
CA GLU A 54 4.41 5.39 5.25
C GLU A 54 5.36 6.51 5.69
N GLU A 55 6.53 6.60 5.07
CA GLU A 55 7.49 7.68 5.29
C GLU A 55 6.88 9.05 4.95
N LEU A 56 6.21 9.15 3.79
CA LEU A 56 5.52 10.37 3.37
C LEU A 56 4.45 10.80 4.37
N LEU A 57 3.58 9.88 4.80
CA LEU A 57 2.52 10.20 5.76
C LEU A 57 3.12 10.58 7.11
N THR A 58 4.18 9.90 7.55
CA THR A 58 4.87 10.22 8.80
C THR A 58 5.49 11.63 8.74
N ALA A 59 6.14 11.98 7.63
CA ALA A 59 6.69 13.32 7.43
C ALA A 59 5.59 14.38 7.39
N TYR A 60 4.50 14.12 6.65
CA TYR A 60 3.36 15.03 6.54
C TYR A 60 2.70 15.28 7.91
N PHE A 61 2.47 14.24 8.71
CA PHE A 61 1.86 14.38 10.03
C PHE A 61 2.78 14.98 11.10
N LYS A 62 4.10 14.92 10.92
CA LYS A 62 5.07 15.61 11.79
C LYS A 62 5.23 17.09 11.45
N SER A 63 4.93 17.47 10.21
CA SER A 63 4.95 18.86 9.78
C SER A 63 3.69 19.61 10.23
N ASP A 64 3.77 20.94 10.31
CA ASP A 64 2.62 21.82 10.54
C ASP A 64 1.63 21.83 9.35
N ASP A 65 1.83 21.00 8.34
CA ASP A 65 0.90 20.89 7.21
C ASP A 65 -0.41 20.23 7.63
N LEU A 66 -0.43 19.34 8.61
CA LEU A 66 -1.67 18.69 9.03
C LEU A 66 -2.67 19.67 9.67
N SER A 67 -2.17 20.61 10.48
CA SER A 67 -2.96 21.66 11.11
C SER A 67 -3.35 22.77 10.14
N ASN A 68 -2.51 23.09 9.15
CA ASN A 68 -2.75 24.18 8.20
C ASN A 68 -3.49 23.77 6.90
N LYS A 69 -3.14 22.60 6.34
CA LYS A 69 -3.64 22.11 5.04
C LYS A 69 -4.65 20.96 5.19
N GLY A 70 -4.77 20.41 6.40
CA GLY A 70 -5.65 19.27 6.68
C GLY A 70 -5.10 17.94 6.16
N MET A 71 -5.99 16.95 6.02
CA MET A 71 -5.62 15.60 5.61
C MET A 71 -5.08 15.56 4.16
N PRO A 72 -4.02 14.78 3.88
CA PRO A 72 -3.45 14.69 2.55
C PRO A 72 -4.46 14.04 1.59
N SER A 73 -4.69 14.67 0.44
CA SER A 73 -5.59 14.14 -0.59
C SER A 73 -4.94 12.97 -1.34
N ILE A 74 -5.76 12.12 -1.96
CA ILE A 74 -5.23 11.05 -2.80
C ILE A 74 -4.39 11.59 -3.97
N GLN A 75 -4.78 12.73 -4.55
CA GLN A 75 -4.01 13.44 -5.57
C GLN A 75 -2.62 13.79 -5.05
N TYR A 76 -2.54 14.47 -3.90
CA TYR A 76 -1.26 14.86 -3.29
C TYR A 76 -0.35 13.65 -3.06
N ILE A 77 -0.87 12.61 -2.43
CA ILE A 77 -0.07 11.39 -2.13
C ILE A 77 0.42 10.75 -3.44
N SER A 78 -0.44 10.68 -4.46
CA SER A 78 -0.11 10.05 -5.73
C SER A 78 0.97 10.84 -6.50
N GLU A 79 0.89 12.17 -6.49
CA GLU A 79 1.89 13.07 -7.08
C GLU A 79 3.26 12.89 -6.43
N GLN A 80 3.32 12.88 -5.10
CA GLN A 80 4.57 12.71 -4.34
C GLN A 80 5.19 11.32 -4.50
N LEU A 81 4.36 10.30 -4.73
CA LEU A 81 4.83 8.93 -4.99
C LEU A 81 5.08 8.66 -6.48
N HIS A 82 4.82 9.63 -7.37
CA HIS A 82 4.93 9.51 -8.83
C HIS A 82 4.13 8.34 -9.42
N ILE A 83 2.89 8.18 -8.96
CA ILE A 83 1.96 7.14 -9.42
C ILE A 83 0.58 7.74 -9.71
N SER A 84 -0.28 7.00 -10.40
CA SER A 84 -1.66 7.44 -10.58
C SER A 84 -2.52 7.18 -9.32
N PRO A 85 -3.51 8.03 -9.03
CA PRO A 85 -4.47 7.81 -7.93
C PRO A 85 -5.20 6.46 -8.01
N ASN A 86 -5.51 6.01 -9.23
CA ASN A 86 -6.15 4.72 -9.47
C ASN A 86 -5.21 3.56 -9.14
N TYR A 87 -3.92 3.68 -9.47
CA TYR A 87 -2.93 2.67 -9.10
C TYR A 87 -2.73 2.61 -7.59
N LEU A 88 -2.58 3.75 -6.91
CA LEU A 88 -2.48 3.82 -5.44
C LEU A 88 -3.69 3.16 -4.76
N SER A 89 -4.90 3.46 -5.23
CA SER A 89 -6.14 2.88 -4.67
C SER A 89 -6.17 1.36 -4.82
N ARG A 90 -5.83 0.85 -6.02
CA ARG A 90 -5.78 -0.60 -6.28
C ARG A 90 -4.68 -1.26 -5.45
N LEU A 91 -3.50 -0.65 -5.39
CA LEU A 91 -2.36 -1.14 -4.63
C LEU A 91 -2.72 -1.32 -3.16
N LEU A 92 -3.25 -0.28 -2.50
CA LEU A 92 -3.67 -0.37 -1.10
C LEU A 92 -4.77 -1.41 -0.91
N LYS A 93 -5.77 -1.44 -1.81
CA LYS A 93 -6.83 -2.43 -1.71
C LYS A 93 -6.31 -3.87 -1.82
N THR A 94 -5.34 -4.12 -2.70
CA THR A 94 -4.74 -5.44 -2.89
C THR A 94 -3.80 -5.83 -1.76
N LEU A 95 -3.00 -4.90 -1.22
CA LEU A 95 -2.01 -5.19 -0.19
C LEU A 95 -2.58 -5.21 1.23
N THR A 96 -3.49 -4.29 1.56
CA THR A 96 -3.99 -4.07 2.92
C THR A 96 -5.48 -4.35 3.06
N GLY A 97 -6.22 -4.50 1.95
CA GLY A 97 -7.67 -4.61 1.95
C GLY A 97 -8.40 -3.28 2.14
N GLN A 98 -7.68 -2.17 2.30
CA GLN A 98 -8.23 -0.88 2.70
C GLN A 98 -8.31 0.12 1.54
N SER A 99 -9.19 1.12 1.67
CA SER A 99 -9.17 2.29 0.79
C SER A 99 -8.06 3.26 1.20
N THR A 100 -7.61 4.14 0.30
CA THR A 100 -6.60 5.16 0.62
C THR A 100 -7.00 6.03 1.81
N LYS A 101 -8.26 6.48 1.85
CA LYS A 101 -8.78 7.27 2.96
C LYS A 101 -8.73 6.50 4.28
N GLN A 102 -9.11 5.22 4.26
CA GLN A 102 -9.06 4.38 5.46
C GLN A 102 -7.62 4.19 5.95
N PHE A 103 -6.70 3.90 5.03
CA PHE A 103 -5.28 3.72 5.34
C PHE A 103 -4.68 4.98 5.98
N VAL A 104 -4.96 6.17 5.43
CA VAL A 104 -4.52 7.45 5.98
C VAL A 104 -5.10 7.70 7.37
N HIS A 105 -6.40 7.45 7.58
CA HIS A 105 -7.00 7.57 8.91
C HIS A 105 -6.41 6.58 9.91
N ASP A 106 -6.11 5.34 9.51
CA ASP A 106 -5.53 4.35 10.40
C ASP A 106 -4.12 4.77 10.83
N LYS A 107 -3.29 5.27 9.90
CA LYS A 107 -1.98 5.86 10.24
C LYS A 107 -2.09 7.09 11.15
N LEU A 108 -3.10 7.94 10.94
CA LEU A 108 -3.36 9.06 11.85
C LEU A 108 -3.74 8.56 13.26
N MET A 109 -4.53 7.49 13.37
CA MET A 109 -4.89 6.91 14.65
C MET A 109 -3.69 6.27 15.36
N ASP A 110 -2.75 5.68 14.62
CA ASP A 110 -1.53 5.12 15.21
C ASP A 110 -0.64 6.23 15.78
N LEU A 111 -0.49 7.36 15.07
CA LEU A 111 0.17 8.55 15.61
C LEU A 111 -0.55 9.10 16.84
N ALA A 112 -1.89 9.09 16.85
CA ALA A 112 -2.67 9.52 18.00
C ALA A 112 -2.40 8.64 19.23
N LYS A 113 -2.36 7.31 19.05
CA LYS A 113 -2.01 6.37 20.12
C LYS A 113 -0.60 6.63 20.66
N GLU A 114 0.37 6.83 19.76
CA GLU A 114 1.76 7.17 20.14
C GLU A 114 1.79 8.44 20.98
N LYS A 115 1.14 9.52 20.55
CA LYS A 115 1.09 10.78 21.32
C LYS A 115 0.39 10.61 22.66
N LEU A 116 -0.68 9.81 22.73
CA LEU A 116 -1.42 9.57 23.96
C LEU A 116 -0.61 8.80 25.00
N SER A 117 0.25 7.86 24.57
CA SER A 117 1.07 7.03 25.45
C SER A 117 2.44 7.63 25.79
N THR A 118 2.99 8.52 24.94
CA THR A 118 4.35 9.05 25.09
C THR A 118 4.43 10.50 25.55
N THR A 119 3.31 11.25 25.53
CA THR A 119 3.31 12.68 25.85
C THR A 119 2.30 13.04 26.94
N ASN A 120 2.58 14.15 27.64
CA ASN A 120 1.68 14.74 28.64
C ASN A 120 0.67 15.74 28.04
N GLN A 121 0.58 15.84 26.71
CA GLN A 121 -0.35 16.75 26.04
C GLN A 121 -1.80 16.37 26.39
N THR A 122 -2.68 17.33 26.58
CA THR A 122 -4.11 17.07 26.77
C THR A 122 -4.73 16.43 25.52
N VAL A 123 -5.84 15.72 25.68
CA VAL A 123 -6.58 15.13 24.56
C VAL A 123 -6.99 16.19 23.52
N ASN A 124 -7.30 17.40 23.98
CA ASN A 124 -7.66 18.52 23.11
C ASN A 124 -6.46 19.00 22.29
N GLU A 125 -5.29 19.21 22.91
CA GLU A 125 -4.06 19.59 22.21
C GLU A 125 -3.67 18.56 21.15
N ILE A 126 -3.78 17.27 21.47
CA ILE A 126 -3.52 16.20 20.51
C ILE A 126 -4.52 16.25 19.36
N ALA A 127 -5.81 16.46 19.63
CA ALA A 127 -6.82 16.56 18.56
C ALA A 127 -6.51 17.72 17.60
N TYR A 128 -6.17 18.90 18.12
CA TYR A 128 -5.82 20.06 17.30
C TYR A 128 -4.53 19.82 16.50
N ALA A 129 -3.51 19.23 17.12
CA ALA A 129 -2.26 18.87 16.43
C ALA A 129 -2.47 17.85 15.31
N LEU A 130 -3.50 17.00 15.43
CA LEU A 130 -3.88 16.02 14.41
C LEU A 130 -4.83 16.62 13.34
N GLY A 131 -5.04 17.93 13.33
CA GLY A 131 -5.84 18.63 12.32
C GLY A 131 -7.35 18.51 12.52
N PHE A 132 -7.83 18.16 13.72
CA PHE A 132 -9.26 18.17 14.02
C PHE A 132 -9.69 19.56 14.51
N GLU A 133 -10.66 20.16 13.82
CA GLU A 133 -11.29 21.43 14.25
C GLU A 133 -12.03 21.28 15.59
N HIS A 134 -12.55 20.08 15.87
CA HIS A 134 -13.32 19.78 17.06
C HIS A 134 -12.77 18.52 17.77
N PRO A 135 -12.27 18.63 19.01
CA PRO A 135 -11.78 17.49 19.79
C PRO A 135 -12.80 16.35 20.00
N GLN A 136 -14.10 16.67 19.97
CA GLN A 136 -15.17 15.68 20.06
C GLN A 136 -15.18 14.75 18.84
N SER A 137 -14.91 15.29 17.65
CA SER A 137 -14.80 14.51 16.40
C SER A 137 -13.63 13.54 16.46
N PHE A 138 -12.47 13.99 16.97
CA PHE A 138 -11.33 13.12 17.25
C PHE A 138 -11.70 12.01 18.22
N SER A 139 -12.31 12.36 19.35
CA SER A 139 -12.67 11.38 20.39
C SER A 139 -13.65 10.32 19.89
N LYS A 140 -14.64 10.71 19.08
CA LYS A 140 -15.60 9.79 18.46
C LYS A 140 -14.92 8.85 17.47
N LEU A 141 -14.04 9.38 16.61
CA LEU A 141 -13.30 8.58 15.64
C LEU A 141 -12.33 7.61 16.34
N PHE A 142 -11.59 8.10 17.34
CA PHE A 142 -10.65 7.30 18.11
C PHE A 142 -11.37 6.15 18.81
N LYS A 143 -12.49 6.41 19.49
CA LYS A 143 -13.31 5.37 20.15
C LYS A 143 -13.91 4.37 19.15
N SER A 144 -14.34 4.83 17.98
CA SER A 144 -14.84 3.94 16.93
C SER A 144 -13.77 2.94 16.46
N LYS A 145 -12.52 3.42 16.34
CA LYS A 145 -11.38 2.66 15.82
C LYS A 145 -10.70 1.77 16.87
N THR A 146 -10.58 2.25 18.11
CA THR A 146 -9.82 1.57 19.18
C THR A 146 -10.69 0.90 20.23
N LYS A 147 -12.01 1.14 20.19
CA LYS A 147 -13.00 0.75 21.22
C LYS A 147 -12.86 1.44 22.57
N LEU A 148 -11.80 2.23 22.76
CA LEU A 148 -11.52 3.01 23.98
C LEU A 148 -11.58 4.50 23.67
N SER A 149 -12.03 5.31 24.61
CA SER A 149 -11.85 6.77 24.50
C SER A 149 -10.35 7.12 24.60
N PRO A 150 -9.93 8.30 24.10
CA PRO A 150 -8.54 8.74 24.23
C PRO A 150 -8.02 8.75 25.68
N LEU A 151 -8.87 9.12 26.64
CA LEU A 151 -8.53 9.12 28.06
C LEU A 151 -8.39 7.70 28.60
N GLU A 152 -9.35 6.80 28.34
CA GLU A 152 -9.28 5.39 28.74
C GLU A 152 -8.02 4.72 28.16
N PHE A 153 -7.70 5.01 26.90
CA PHE A 153 -6.49 4.50 26.26
C PHE A 153 -5.23 5.04 26.93
N ARG A 154 -5.15 6.33 27.28
CA ARG A 154 -4.00 6.86 28.02
C ARG A 154 -3.85 6.20 29.38
N HIS A 155 -4.94 6.03 30.12
CA HIS A 155 -4.91 5.38 31.42
C HIS A 155 -4.48 3.91 31.38
N SER A 156 -4.54 3.22 30.23
CA SER A 156 -4.02 1.85 30.13
C SER A 156 -2.49 1.75 30.09
N PHE A 157 -1.77 2.88 29.95
CA PHE A 157 -0.30 2.93 29.93
C PHE A 157 0.30 3.57 31.19
N HIS A 158 -0.53 4.01 32.13
CA HIS A 158 -0.13 4.58 33.42
C HIS A 158 -0.61 3.68 34.55
#